data_AF-A0A4U7D6B9-F1
#
_entry.id   AF-A0A4U7D6B9-F1
#
_cell.length_a   1.000
_cell.length_b   1.000
_cell.length_c   1.000
_cell.angle_alpha   90.00
_cell.angle_beta   90.00
_cell.angle_gamma   90.00
#
_symmetry.space_group_name_H-M   'P 1'
#
loop_
_entity.id
_entity.type
_entity.pdbx_description
1 polymer ?
#
loop_
_entity_poly.entity_id
_entity_poly.type
_entity_poly.pdbx_seq_one_letter_code
_entity_poly.pdbx_strand_id
1 'polypeptide(L)'
;MTALPDAVRGADSVLISGPPMSGKYDLFNRLLAAWSDGPVVISTGRTAEKVRSDYEQLTGNDGDDVVVIDCVTHEQGDKRDDTPTTKYVASAGNLTDIGIKFTDVVESSAGRDRAVGVYSLSQLLMYWDPERIYRFTRVMTSQTSGEGWPFVGVVGSTA
;
A
#
# COMPACT_ATOMS: atom_id res chain seq x y z
N MET A 1 13.18 -7.08 -18.61
CA MET A 1 12.14 -6.53 -17.71
C MET A 1 10.80 -6.68 -18.41
N THR A 2 9.88 -7.51 -17.92
CA THR A 2 8.60 -7.78 -18.61
C THR A 2 7.71 -6.53 -18.55
N ALA A 3 7.27 -6.02 -19.70
CA ALA A 3 6.39 -4.85 -19.75
C ALA A 3 5.08 -5.11 -18.97
N LEU A 4 4.58 -4.08 -18.27
CA LEU A 4 3.25 -4.14 -17.65
C LEU A 4 2.20 -4.09 -18.77
N PRO A 5 1.19 -4.97 -18.79
CA PRO A 5 0.11 -4.89 -19.78
C PRO A 5 -0.65 -3.57 -19.67
N ASP A 6 -1.03 -2.98 -20.81
CA ASP A 6 -1.74 -1.69 -20.83
C ASP A 6 -3.09 -1.75 -20.09
N ALA A 7 -3.75 -2.92 -20.12
CA ALA A 7 -4.98 -3.17 -19.36
C ALA A 7 -4.81 -2.98 -17.84
N VAL A 8 -3.60 -3.20 -17.31
CA VAL A 8 -3.31 -3.00 -15.88
C VAL A 8 -2.94 -1.54 -15.61
N ARG A 9 -2.25 -0.88 -16.54
CA ARG A 9 -1.86 0.54 -16.42
C ARG A 9 -3.06 1.48 -16.47
N GLY A 10 -4.08 1.16 -17.27
CA GLY A 10 -5.31 1.96 -17.37
C GLY A 10 -6.41 1.58 -16.39
N ALA A 11 -6.14 0.71 -15.41
CA ALA A 11 -7.16 0.26 -14.46
C ALA A 11 -7.23 1.16 -13.22
N ASP A 12 -8.44 1.46 -12.77
CA ASP A 12 -8.67 2.22 -11.52
C ASP A 12 -8.38 1.38 -10.26
N SER A 13 -8.47 0.05 -10.38
CA SER A 13 -8.27 -0.87 -9.26
C SER A 13 -7.74 -2.22 -9.74
N VAL A 14 -6.69 -2.71 -9.09
CA VAL A 14 -6.01 -3.97 -9.40
C VAL A 14 -5.88 -4.83 -8.14
N LEU A 15 -6.17 -6.13 -8.27
CA LEU A 15 -5.87 -7.11 -7.23
C LEU A 15 -4.81 -8.08 -7.76
N ILE A 16 -3.66 -8.14 -7.09
CA ILE A 16 -2.57 -9.07 -7.41
C ILE A 16 -2.69 -10.28 -6.49
N SER A 17 -2.82 -11.46 -7.10
CA SER A 17 -2.83 -12.75 -6.40
C SER A 17 -1.87 -13.74 -7.04
N GLY A 18 -1.36 -14.68 -6.25
CA GLY A 18 -0.47 -15.74 -6.74
C GLY A 18 0.34 -16.44 -5.64
N PRO A 19 1.03 -17.55 -5.99
CA PRO A 19 1.80 -18.35 -5.04
C PRO A 19 2.91 -17.57 -4.34
N PRO A 20 3.46 -18.06 -3.21
CA PRO A 20 4.68 -17.52 -2.62
C PRO A 20 5.80 -17.37 -3.67
N MET A 21 6.64 -16.34 -3.51
CA MET A 21 7.82 -16.11 -4.37
C MET A 21 7.56 -15.93 -5.88
N SER A 22 6.32 -15.61 -6.28
CA SER A 22 5.95 -15.36 -7.69
C SER A 22 6.21 -13.92 -8.18
N GLY A 23 6.91 -13.08 -7.40
CA GLY A 23 7.20 -11.69 -7.80
C GLY A 23 6.04 -10.70 -7.64
N LYS A 24 5.01 -11.03 -6.83
CA LYS A 24 3.87 -10.10 -6.59
C LYS A 24 4.29 -8.74 -6.05
N TYR A 25 5.29 -8.72 -5.17
CA TYR A 25 5.80 -7.49 -4.59
C TYR A 25 6.55 -6.63 -5.61
N ASP A 26 7.32 -7.26 -6.50
CA ASP A 26 7.91 -6.59 -7.66
C ASP A 26 6.84 -5.96 -8.54
N LEU A 27 5.81 -6.73 -8.89
CA LEU A 27 4.71 -6.25 -9.73
C LEU A 27 3.98 -5.08 -9.06
N PHE A 28 3.75 -5.16 -7.75
CA PHE A 28 3.13 -4.10 -6.95
C PHE A 28 3.92 -2.79 -7.01
N ASN A 29 5.22 -2.80 -6.72
CA ASN A 29 6.04 -1.58 -6.73
C ASN A 29 6.15 -0.99 -8.14
N ARG A 30 6.34 -1.83 -9.15
CA ARG A 30 6.43 -1.40 -10.55
C ARG A 30 5.13 -0.80 -11.07
N LEU A 31 3.98 -1.32 -10.61
CA LEU A 31 2.68 -0.77 -10.98
C LEU A 31 2.45 0.59 -10.32
N LEU A 32 2.76 0.73 -9.03
CA LEU A 32 2.69 2.02 -8.34
C LEU A 32 3.56 3.08 -9.03
N ALA A 33 4.81 2.75 -9.36
CA ALA A 33 5.72 3.64 -10.09
C ALA A 33 5.25 3.99 -11.51
N ALA A 34 4.44 3.13 -12.14
CA ALA A 34 3.84 3.43 -13.43
C ALA A 34 2.64 4.38 -13.33
N TRP A 35 2.04 4.51 -12.14
CA TRP A 35 0.85 5.32 -11.90
C TRP A 35 1.15 6.67 -11.25
N SER A 36 2.19 6.77 -10.43
CA SER A 36 2.53 8.01 -9.71
C SER A 36 4.00 8.01 -9.28
N ASP A 37 4.62 9.19 -9.29
CA ASP A 37 5.97 9.40 -8.78
C ASP A 37 6.04 9.40 -7.24
N GLY A 38 4.92 9.62 -6.56
CA GLY A 38 4.85 9.61 -5.09
C GLY A 38 3.69 8.76 -4.57
N PRO A 39 3.77 7.42 -4.68
CA PRO A 39 2.69 6.53 -4.29
C PRO A 39 2.54 6.46 -2.76
N VAL A 40 1.33 6.12 -2.30
CA VAL A 40 1.01 5.81 -0.91
C VAL A 40 1.00 4.29 -0.73
N VAL A 41 1.77 3.77 0.21
CA VAL A 41 1.85 2.33 0.52
C VAL A 41 1.40 2.08 1.96
N ILE A 42 0.32 1.32 2.11
CA ILE A 42 -0.06 0.71 3.37
C ILE A 42 0.70 -0.61 3.49
N SER A 43 1.70 -0.62 4.36
CA SER A 43 2.58 -1.76 4.59
C SER A 43 2.23 -2.47 5.88
N THR A 44 1.85 -3.74 5.76
CA THR A 44 1.38 -4.57 6.87
C THR A 44 2.41 -5.62 7.31
N GLY A 45 3.58 -5.65 6.68
CA GLY A 45 4.59 -6.69 6.92
C GLY A 45 6.02 -6.27 6.60
N ARG A 46 6.24 -4.98 6.31
CA ARG A 46 7.56 -4.38 6.07
C ARG A 46 7.60 -3.00 6.73
N THR A 47 8.75 -2.60 7.25
CA THR A 47 8.94 -1.24 7.76
C THR A 47 8.96 -0.23 6.61
N ALA A 48 8.76 1.04 6.92
CA ALA A 48 8.83 2.13 5.94
C ALA A 48 10.16 2.16 5.18
N GLU A 49 11.29 2.00 5.87
CA GLU A 49 12.62 2.00 5.25
C GLU A 49 12.76 0.85 4.26
N LYS A 50 12.24 -0.34 4.61
CA LYS A 50 12.31 -1.49 3.73
C LYS A 50 11.45 -1.31 2.48
N VAL A 51 10.25 -0.71 2.62
CA VAL A 51 9.39 -0.38 1.48
C VAL A 51 10.08 0.58 0.52
N ARG A 52 10.68 1.66 1.03
CA ARG A 52 11.38 2.66 0.22
C ARG A 52 12.59 2.07 -0.50
N SER A 53 13.44 1.35 0.22
CA SER A 53 14.62 0.70 -0.34
C SER A 53 14.26 -0.31 -1.43
N ASP A 54 13.21 -1.11 -1.22
CA ASP A 54 12.74 -2.05 -2.23
C ASP A 54 12.13 -1.32 -3.44
N TYR A 55 11.34 -0.28 -3.21
CA TYR A 55 10.76 0.54 -4.29
C TYR A 55 11.85 1.15 -5.17
N GLU A 56 12.86 1.77 -4.58
CA GLU A 56 14.01 2.36 -5.28
C GLU A 56 14.76 1.31 -6.10
N GLN A 57 15.08 0.16 -5.48
CA GLN A 57 15.78 -0.93 -6.16
C GLN A 57 15.00 -1.48 -7.37
N LEU A 58 13.67 -1.59 -7.25
CA LEU A 58 12.82 -2.25 -8.25
C LEU A 58 12.39 -1.33 -9.39
N THR A 59 12.36 -0.02 -9.14
CA THR A 59 11.79 0.97 -10.07
C THR A 59 12.84 1.93 -10.61
N GLY A 60 13.92 2.18 -9.84
CA GLY A 60 14.89 3.23 -10.12
C GLY A 60 14.41 4.64 -9.76
N ASN A 61 13.19 4.79 -9.23
CA ASN A 61 12.64 6.05 -8.75
C ASN A 61 13.08 6.31 -7.30
N ASP A 62 13.03 7.58 -6.87
CA ASP A 62 13.38 7.95 -5.50
C ASP A 62 12.40 7.32 -4.49
N GLY A 63 12.94 6.56 -3.53
CA GLY A 63 12.16 5.94 -2.46
C GLY A 63 11.62 6.97 -1.47
N ASP A 64 12.20 8.16 -1.37
CA ASP A 64 11.79 9.20 -0.43
C ASP A 64 10.43 9.83 -0.79
N ASP A 65 10.02 9.76 -2.06
CA ASP A 65 8.72 10.24 -2.54
C ASP A 65 7.54 9.34 -2.15
N VAL A 66 7.81 8.09 -1.71
CA VAL A 66 6.78 7.16 -1.26
C VAL A 66 6.20 7.62 0.08
N VAL A 67 4.89 7.65 0.26
CA VAL A 67 4.27 7.86 1.57
C VAL A 67 3.93 6.49 2.17
N VAL A 68 4.42 6.16 3.36
CA VAL A 68 4.22 4.83 3.95
C VAL A 68 3.34 4.90 5.19
N ILE A 69 2.30 4.07 5.23
CA ILE A 69 1.56 3.75 6.45
C ILE A 69 2.12 2.41 6.97
N ASP A 70 2.98 2.49 7.98
CA ASP A 70 3.79 1.40 8.54
C ASP A 70 3.07 0.76 9.73
N CYS A 71 2.66 -0.49 9.57
CA CYS A 71 2.01 -1.26 10.64
C CYS A 71 2.97 -2.18 11.42
N VAL A 72 4.28 -2.09 11.16
CA VAL A 72 5.29 -3.04 11.65
C VAL A 72 6.20 -2.41 12.70
N THR A 73 6.65 -1.17 12.49
CA THR A 73 7.66 -0.55 13.36
C THR A 73 7.19 -0.42 14.81
N HIS A 74 5.95 0.06 15.02
CA HIS A 74 5.36 0.12 16.37
C HIS A 74 5.03 -1.26 16.94
N GLU A 75 4.61 -2.21 16.10
CA GLU A 75 4.33 -3.59 16.53
C GLU A 75 5.59 -4.29 17.06
N GLN A 76 6.76 -3.94 16.53
CA GLN A 76 8.08 -4.40 17.02
C GLN A 76 8.58 -3.65 18.26
N GLY A 77 7.83 -2.67 18.77
CA GLY A 77 8.14 -1.94 19.99
C GLY A 77 8.91 -0.63 19.79
N ASP A 78 9.22 -0.23 18.55
CA ASP A 78 9.86 1.05 18.26
C ASP A 78 8.81 2.15 18.07
N LYS A 79 8.67 3.02 19.08
CA LYS A 79 7.61 4.04 19.16
C LYS A 79 8.08 5.38 18.61
N ARG A 80 8.21 5.46 17.29
CA ARG A 80 8.56 6.70 16.59
C ARG A 80 7.33 7.56 16.34
N ASP A 81 7.52 8.88 16.31
CA ASP A 81 6.48 9.82 15.93
C ASP A 81 6.24 9.80 14.41
N ASP A 82 5.01 10.14 14.01
CA ASP A 82 4.66 10.31 12.61
C ASP A 82 5.48 11.42 11.95
N THR A 83 5.74 11.25 10.66
CA THR A 83 6.36 12.26 9.80
C THR A 83 5.39 12.65 8.66
N PRO A 84 5.76 13.62 7.81
CA PRO A 84 4.99 13.91 6.59
C PRO A 84 4.92 12.74 5.61
N THR A 85 5.93 11.86 5.59
CA THR A 85 6.07 10.77 4.62
C THR A 85 5.89 9.39 5.24
N THR A 86 5.80 9.28 6.56
CA THR A 86 5.57 8.01 7.27
C THR A 86 4.54 8.18 8.37
N LYS A 87 3.50 7.36 8.36
CA LYS A 87 2.52 7.23 9.44
C LYS A 87 2.70 5.87 10.12
N TYR A 88 2.83 5.85 11.42
CA TYR A 88 2.99 4.61 12.17
C TYR A 88 1.65 4.19 12.78
N VAL A 89 1.36 2.90 12.64
CA VAL A 89 0.16 2.24 13.16
C VAL A 89 0.59 1.19 14.16
N ALA A 90 -0.16 1.06 15.25
CA ALA A 90 0.19 0.15 16.34
C ALA A 90 0.38 -1.33 15.91
N SER A 91 -0.41 -1.80 14.95
CA SER A 91 -0.27 -3.12 14.32
C SER A 91 -1.17 -3.24 13.09
N ALA A 92 -0.93 -4.25 12.25
CA ALA A 92 -1.79 -4.55 11.11
C ALA A 92 -3.25 -4.91 11.51
N GLY A 93 -3.48 -5.28 12.78
CA GLY A 93 -4.82 -5.53 13.33
C GLY A 93 -5.63 -4.26 13.61
N ASN A 94 -5.01 -3.08 13.67
CA ASN A 94 -5.71 -1.84 14.02
C ASN A 94 -6.29 -1.11 12.79
N LEU A 95 -7.31 -1.70 12.15
CA LEU A 95 -7.93 -1.17 10.93
C LEU A 95 -8.44 0.27 11.08
N THR A 96 -8.89 0.65 12.27
CA THR A 96 -9.37 2.03 12.53
C THR A 96 -8.23 3.02 12.43
N ASP A 97 -7.09 2.71 13.05
CA ASP A 97 -5.89 3.57 13.00
C ASP A 97 -5.33 3.64 11.58
N ILE A 98 -5.25 2.51 10.85
CA ILE A 98 -4.89 2.52 9.42
C ILE A 98 -5.82 3.45 8.63
N GLY A 99 -7.13 3.36 8.86
CA GLY A 99 -8.13 4.20 8.19
C GLY A 99 -7.95 5.69 8.48
N ILE A 100 -7.74 6.05 9.74
CA ILE A 100 -7.50 7.45 10.16
C ILE A 100 -6.23 7.99 9.50
N LYS A 101 -5.10 7.27 9.61
CA LYS A 101 -3.83 7.67 8.99
C LYS A 101 -3.94 7.77 7.47
N PHE A 102 -4.71 6.88 6.85
CA PHE A 102 -4.95 6.92 5.42
C PHE A 102 -5.74 8.17 5.02
N THR A 103 -6.81 8.49 5.73
CA THR A 103 -7.57 9.72 5.50
C THR A 103 -6.69 10.98 5.70
N ASP A 104 -5.85 11.03 6.74
CA ASP A 104 -4.89 12.14 6.93
C ASP A 104 -3.94 12.29 5.72
N VAL A 105 -3.49 11.17 5.13
CA VAL A 105 -2.63 11.18 3.94
C VAL A 105 -3.39 11.64 2.69
N VAL A 106 -4.65 11.24 2.54
CA VAL A 106 -5.52 11.70 1.44
C VAL A 106 -5.69 13.22 1.53
N GLU A 107 -6.10 13.73 2.69
CA GLU A 107 -6.35 15.16 2.91
C GLU A 107 -5.08 16.00 2.71
N SER A 108 -3.93 15.54 3.22
CA SER A 108 -2.64 16.25 3.05
C SER A 108 -2.07 16.15 1.63
N SER A 109 -2.60 15.25 0.79
CA SER A 109 -2.22 15.09 -0.62
C SER A 109 -3.18 15.76 -1.59
N ALA A 110 -4.11 16.60 -1.10
CA ALA A 110 -5.06 17.33 -1.95
C ALA A 110 -4.35 18.07 -3.11
N GLY A 111 -4.86 17.85 -4.33
CA GLY A 111 -4.30 18.43 -5.55
C GLY A 111 -3.02 17.76 -6.06
N ARG A 112 -2.62 16.61 -5.51
CA ARG A 112 -1.52 15.78 -6.02
C ARG A 112 -2.06 14.50 -6.66
N ASP A 113 -1.42 14.06 -7.73
CA ASP A 113 -1.70 12.77 -8.34
C ASP A 113 -0.97 11.66 -7.55
N ARG A 114 -1.74 10.77 -6.93
CA ARG A 114 -1.22 9.65 -6.14
C ARG A 114 -1.71 8.32 -6.71
N ALA A 115 -0.96 7.27 -6.39
CA ALA A 115 -1.41 5.88 -6.52
C ALA A 115 -1.38 5.25 -5.14
N VAL A 116 -2.32 4.36 -4.83
CA VAL A 116 -2.43 3.75 -3.49
C VAL A 116 -2.25 2.24 -3.56
N GLY A 117 -1.41 1.72 -2.67
CA GLY A 117 -1.12 0.29 -2.58
C GLY A 117 -1.31 -0.28 -1.18
N VAL A 118 -1.89 -1.49 -1.07
CA VAL A 118 -1.91 -2.27 0.17
C VAL A 118 -1.06 -3.52 0.02
N TYR A 119 0.06 -3.58 0.74
CA TYR A 119 0.92 -4.75 0.82
C TYR A 119 1.05 -5.21 2.28
N SER A 120 0.26 -6.18 2.74
CA SER A 120 -0.66 -7.04 1.98
C SER A 120 -1.97 -7.30 2.72
N LEU A 121 -3.04 -7.51 1.94
CA LEU A 121 -4.35 -7.89 2.46
C LEU A 121 -4.29 -9.22 3.23
N SER A 122 -3.39 -10.13 2.85
CA SER A 122 -3.22 -11.41 3.55
C SER A 122 -2.78 -11.26 5.00
N GLN A 123 -1.98 -10.25 5.35
CA GLN A 123 -1.63 -10.02 6.75
C GLN A 123 -2.82 -9.47 7.52
N LEU A 124 -3.63 -8.59 6.94
CA LEU A 124 -4.86 -8.10 7.58
C LEU A 124 -5.84 -9.26 7.86
N LEU A 125 -5.91 -10.24 6.95
CA LEU A 125 -6.71 -11.46 7.09
C LEU A 125 -6.22 -12.39 8.23
N MET A 126 -5.03 -12.17 8.78
CA MET A 126 -4.59 -12.90 9.99
C MET A 126 -5.25 -12.37 11.27
N TYR A 127 -5.73 -11.11 11.26
CA TYR A 127 -6.37 -10.47 12.41
C TYR A 127 -7.89 -10.42 12.30
N TRP A 128 -8.41 -10.36 11.06
CA TRP A 128 -9.85 -10.17 10.81
C TRP A 128 -10.39 -11.10 9.74
N ASP A 129 -11.68 -11.38 9.83
CA ASP A 129 -12.41 -12.16 8.84
C ASP A 129 -12.47 -11.47 7.46
N PRO A 130 -12.67 -12.24 6.37
CA PRO A 130 -12.72 -11.71 5.02
C PRO A 130 -13.79 -10.64 4.78
N GLU A 131 -14.93 -10.71 5.48
CA GLU A 131 -16.01 -9.73 5.31
C GLU A 131 -15.57 -8.36 5.84
N ARG A 132 -14.90 -8.34 6.99
CA ARG A 132 -14.35 -7.10 7.55
C ARG A 132 -13.23 -6.52 6.68
N ILE A 133 -12.33 -7.35 6.15
CA ILE A 133 -11.27 -6.88 5.24
C ILE A 133 -11.84 -6.38 3.92
N TYR A 134 -12.88 -7.02 3.38
CA TYR A 134 -13.60 -6.54 2.21
C TYR A 134 -14.20 -5.14 2.44
N ARG A 135 -14.92 -4.95 3.55
CA ARG A 135 -15.52 -3.65 3.90
C ARG A 135 -14.45 -2.56 4.04
N PHE A 136 -13.36 -2.87 4.73
CA PHE A 136 -12.23 -1.96 4.91
C PHE A 136 -11.60 -1.56 3.56
N THR A 137 -11.28 -2.56 2.73
CA THR A 137 -10.68 -2.32 1.41
C THR A 137 -11.62 -1.51 0.52
N ARG A 138 -12.92 -1.79 0.54
CA ARG A 138 -13.93 -1.04 -0.21
C ARG A 138 -14.01 0.43 0.19
N VAL A 139 -13.88 0.74 1.48
CA VAL A 139 -13.82 2.13 1.96
C VAL A 139 -12.57 2.83 1.45
N MET A 140 -11.41 2.17 1.46
CA MET A 140 -10.18 2.74 0.91
C MET A 140 -10.29 2.99 -0.60
N THR A 141 -10.75 1.99 -1.38
CA THR A 141 -10.93 2.16 -2.83
C THR A 141 -11.94 3.27 -3.14
N SER A 142 -12.99 3.44 -2.32
CA SER A 142 -13.96 4.52 -2.51
C SER A 142 -13.35 5.91 -2.29
N GLN A 143 -12.45 6.05 -1.30
CA GLN A 143 -11.74 7.30 -1.05
C GLN A 143 -10.76 7.60 -2.20
N THR A 144 -9.99 6.61 -2.66
CA THR A 144 -9.04 6.81 -3.77
C THR A 144 -9.73 7.15 -5.08
N SER A 145 -10.83 6.46 -5.40
CA SER A 145 -11.62 6.77 -6.60
C SER A 145 -12.21 8.19 -6.56
N GLY A 146 -12.54 8.72 -5.37
CA GLY A 146 -12.99 10.11 -5.21
C GLY A 146 -11.94 11.13 -5.64
N GLU A 147 -10.66 10.82 -5.43
CA GLU A 147 -9.52 11.66 -5.83
C GLU A 147 -8.97 11.31 -7.24
N GLY A 148 -9.53 10.28 -7.89
CA GLY A 148 -9.01 9.79 -9.18
C GLY A 148 -7.71 8.98 -9.06
N TRP A 149 -7.38 8.48 -7.88
CA TRP A 149 -6.15 7.74 -7.61
C TRP A 149 -6.33 6.23 -7.86
N PRO A 150 -5.49 5.58 -8.70
CA PRO A 150 -5.56 4.15 -8.90
C PRO A 150 -5.14 3.38 -7.64
N PHE A 151 -5.75 2.22 -7.44
CA PHE A 151 -5.55 1.39 -6.27
C PHE A 151 -5.01 -0.02 -6.62
N VAL A 152 -4.07 -0.53 -5.83
CA VAL A 152 -3.62 -1.93 -5.93
C VAL A 152 -3.57 -2.62 -4.57
N GLY A 153 -4.23 -3.78 -4.48
CA GLY A 153 -4.13 -4.68 -3.33
C GLY A 153 -3.32 -5.93 -3.67
N VAL A 154 -2.52 -6.44 -2.74
CA VAL A 154 -1.89 -7.76 -2.88
C VAL A 154 -2.46 -8.74 -1.88
N VAL A 155 -2.86 -9.92 -2.37
CA VAL A 155 -3.24 -11.08 -1.58
C VAL A 155 -2.31 -12.25 -1.92
N GLY A 156 -1.72 -12.85 -0.89
CA GLY A 156 -1.03 -14.14 -1.01
C GLY A 156 -2.03 -15.25 -1.28
N SER A 157 -1.67 -16.18 -2.16
CA SER A 157 -2.41 -17.42 -2.30
C SER A 157 -2.24 -18.28 -1.05
N THR A 158 -3.34 -18.80 -0.51
CA THR A 158 -3.38 -19.78 0.59
C THR A 158 -3.41 -21.22 0.09
N ALA A 159 -3.22 -21.44 -1.22
CA ALA A 159 -3.25 -22.76 -1.85
C ALA A 159 -1.84 -23.38 -1.92
#